data_AF-A0A812TU34-F1
#
_entry.id   AF-A0A812TU34-F1
#
_cell.length_a   1.000
_cell.length_b   1.000
_cell.length_c   1.000
_cell.angle_alpha   90.00
_cell.angle_beta   90.00
_cell.angle_gamma   90.00
#
_symmetry.space_group_name_H-M   'P 1'
#
loop_
_entity.id
_entity.type
_entity.pdbx_description
1 polymer ?
#
loop_
_entity_poly.entity_id
_entity_poly.type
_entity_poly.pdbx_seq_one_letter_code
_entity_poly.pdbx_strand_id
1 'polypeptide(L)'
;MTQGLLKVAFVFAAAVGSCLGHVGTLESNCELERKRAVLASLHTVLNTFLSHWICRLNSGIYCKTGRDGRPYSEGRPFFAGSDGDWAVSGHSGESLEQTNFLFEVATSISPRQICEVGFNAGHSALTLLVGAGSNSSYVGFDWSILNPGLNEELFRMIRDWLPSNNMTIVWGDADPGIRAFLLQGGGGICELTVFDGPHDVLQVLKFMPLLRVMAKRSRPFLLLDDVGCTAAICHHSTLAWRFLLWLGMVSPISCRVALRHAAGEMGACLGRFQWGKVLRCHTFDARCVARTLGMVEQLQRERWIGCCLVAAAQAKPDAYLVQIQI
;
A
#
# COMPACT_ATOMS: atom_id res chain seq x y z
N MET A 1 7.07 -2.47 -27.97
CA MET A 1 6.81 -1.44 -26.93
C MET A 1 5.88 -0.33 -27.42
N THR A 2 6.04 0.19 -28.63
CA THR A 2 5.26 1.33 -29.18
C THR A 2 3.74 1.12 -29.26
N GLN A 3 3.25 -0.10 -29.51
CA GLN A 3 1.80 -0.35 -29.64
C GLN A 3 1.00 -0.28 -28.32
N GLY A 4 1.61 -0.62 -27.18
CA GLY A 4 0.95 -0.56 -25.86
C GLY A 4 0.78 0.87 -25.38
N LEU A 5 1.84 1.67 -25.51
CA LEU A 5 1.83 3.12 -25.28
C LEU A 5 0.80 3.83 -26.15
N LEU A 6 0.71 3.47 -27.44
CA LEU A 6 -0.31 4.01 -28.32
C LEU A 6 -1.73 3.68 -27.83
N LYS A 7 -2.00 2.46 -27.37
CA LYS A 7 -3.35 2.08 -26.88
C LYS A 7 -3.76 2.86 -25.63
N VAL A 8 -2.86 3.06 -24.66
CA VAL A 8 -3.18 3.86 -23.48
C VAL A 8 -3.37 5.32 -23.85
N ALA A 9 -2.48 5.89 -24.67
CA ALA A 9 -2.64 7.25 -25.17
C ALA A 9 -3.94 7.42 -25.96
N PHE A 10 -4.36 6.41 -26.73
CA PHE A 10 -5.61 6.41 -27.48
C PHE A 10 -6.84 6.29 -26.57
N VAL A 11 -6.79 5.48 -25.52
CA VAL A 11 -7.86 5.39 -24.52
C VAL A 11 -8.00 6.72 -23.77
N PHE A 12 -6.88 7.32 -23.37
CA PHE A 12 -6.86 8.67 -22.78
C PHE A 12 -7.46 9.69 -23.76
N ALA A 13 -7.02 9.69 -25.02
CA ALA A 13 -7.51 10.62 -26.06
C ALA A 13 -8.98 10.39 -26.47
N ALA A 14 -9.48 9.15 -26.42
CA ALA A 14 -10.87 8.81 -26.74
C ALA A 14 -11.83 9.12 -25.59
N ALA A 15 -11.40 8.97 -24.34
CA ALA A 15 -12.13 9.48 -23.18
C ALA A 15 -12.20 11.03 -23.21
N VAL A 16 -11.13 11.66 -23.72
CA VAL A 16 -11.00 12.99 -24.37
C VAL A 16 -12.22 13.93 -24.55
N GLY A 17 -12.90 13.98 -25.69
CA GLY A 17 -13.29 12.93 -26.61
C GLY A 17 -14.82 12.93 -26.62
N SER A 18 -15.42 12.13 -25.76
CA SER A 18 -16.87 11.86 -25.73
C SER A 18 -17.76 12.82 -24.91
N CYS A 19 -17.22 13.70 -24.06
CA CYS A 19 -18.05 14.62 -23.22
C CYS A 19 -18.23 16.04 -23.80
N LEU A 20 -17.87 16.33 -25.05
CA LEU A 20 -17.91 17.70 -25.63
C LEU A 20 -19.33 18.23 -25.98
N GLY A 21 -20.40 17.70 -25.38
CA GLY A 21 -21.77 17.93 -25.86
C GLY A 21 -22.81 18.53 -24.89
N HIS A 22 -22.63 18.50 -23.56
CA HIS A 22 -23.74 18.82 -22.64
C HIS A 22 -23.31 19.72 -21.47
N VAL A 23 -23.87 20.93 -21.45
CA VAL A 23 -23.66 21.96 -20.42
C VAL A 23 -24.81 21.92 -19.42
N GLY A 24 -24.50 21.75 -18.13
CA GLY A 24 -25.41 22.02 -17.01
C GLY A 24 -25.70 20.81 -16.12
N THR A 25 -25.16 20.81 -14.89
CA THR A 25 -25.42 19.88 -13.76
C THR A 25 -25.09 18.39 -13.94
N LEU A 26 -24.89 17.91 -15.18
CA LEU A 26 -24.39 16.56 -15.51
C LEU A 26 -22.86 16.46 -15.59
N GLU A 27 -22.14 17.59 -15.49
CA GLU A 27 -20.68 17.65 -15.62
C GLU A 27 -19.95 16.82 -14.55
N SER A 28 -20.45 16.77 -13.31
CA SER A 28 -19.83 15.97 -12.25
C SER A 28 -19.94 14.47 -12.48
N ASN A 29 -21.04 14.01 -13.12
CA ASN A 29 -21.25 12.61 -13.43
C ASN A 29 -20.48 12.20 -14.70
N CYS A 30 -20.40 13.04 -15.74
CA CYS A 30 -19.56 12.78 -16.93
C CYS A 30 -18.08 12.70 -16.53
N GLU A 31 -17.60 13.60 -15.67
CA GLU A 31 -16.21 13.58 -15.23
C GLU A 31 -15.90 12.34 -14.38
N LEU A 32 -16.81 11.91 -13.50
CA LEU A 32 -16.65 10.71 -12.69
C LEU A 32 -16.71 9.43 -13.54
N GLU A 33 -17.66 9.31 -14.46
CA GLU A 33 -17.74 8.17 -15.37
C GLU A 33 -16.55 8.10 -16.32
N ARG A 34 -16.04 9.25 -16.77
CA ARG A 34 -14.83 9.33 -17.57
C ARG A 34 -13.59 8.92 -16.77
N LYS A 35 -13.47 9.36 -15.51
CA LYS A 35 -12.41 8.87 -14.60
C LYS A 35 -12.54 7.35 -14.41
N ARG A 36 -13.74 6.82 -14.20
CA ARG A 36 -13.99 5.36 -14.08
C ARG A 36 -13.67 4.59 -15.36
N ALA A 37 -13.98 5.10 -16.55
CA ALA A 37 -13.67 4.44 -17.82
C ALA A 37 -12.16 4.46 -18.10
N VAL A 38 -11.49 5.58 -17.82
CA VAL A 38 -10.02 5.68 -17.86
C VAL A 38 -9.41 4.72 -16.84
N LEU A 39 -9.99 4.62 -15.63
CA LEU A 39 -9.53 3.73 -14.57
C LEU A 39 -9.71 2.25 -14.88
N ALA A 40 -10.87 1.85 -15.40
CA ALA A 40 -11.13 0.47 -15.80
C ALA A 40 -10.18 0.07 -16.94
N SER A 41 -9.97 0.96 -17.91
CA SER A 41 -9.03 0.73 -18.99
C SER A 41 -7.58 0.74 -18.50
N LEU A 42 -7.24 1.63 -17.56
CA LEU A 42 -5.94 1.67 -16.90
C LEU A 42 -5.72 0.34 -16.19
N HIS A 43 -6.61 -0.06 -15.28
CA HIS A 43 -6.58 -1.35 -14.58
C HIS A 43 -6.42 -2.53 -15.54
N THR A 44 -7.24 -2.65 -16.59
CA THR A 44 -7.10 -3.72 -17.58
C THR A 44 -5.74 -3.68 -18.26
N VAL A 45 -5.23 -2.50 -18.63
CA VAL A 45 -3.90 -2.39 -19.25
C VAL A 45 -2.80 -2.68 -18.24
N LEU A 46 -2.90 -2.22 -17.01
CA LEU A 46 -1.95 -2.45 -15.92
C LEU A 46 -1.85 -3.94 -15.61
N ASN A 47 -2.98 -4.57 -15.30
CA ASN A 47 -3.03 -5.99 -15.00
C ASN A 47 -2.61 -6.82 -16.21
N THR A 48 -3.07 -6.50 -17.42
CA THR A 48 -2.63 -7.23 -18.62
C THR A 48 -1.14 -7.04 -18.87
N PHE A 49 -0.62 -5.83 -18.69
CA PHE A 49 0.80 -5.52 -18.89
C PHE A 49 1.65 -6.26 -17.86
N LEU A 50 1.41 -6.03 -16.57
CA LEU A 50 2.19 -6.61 -15.48
C LEU A 50 2.03 -8.14 -15.47
N SER A 51 0.82 -8.67 -15.60
CA SER A 51 0.60 -10.13 -15.69
C SER A 51 1.28 -10.74 -16.90
N HIS A 52 1.22 -10.10 -18.08
CA HIS A 52 1.90 -10.60 -19.28
C HIS A 52 3.42 -10.63 -19.11
N TRP A 53 4.00 -9.61 -18.47
CA TRP A 53 5.44 -9.53 -18.23
C TRP A 53 5.90 -10.49 -17.14
N ILE A 54 5.17 -10.60 -16.03
CA ILE A 54 5.39 -11.64 -15.01
C ILE A 54 5.40 -13.02 -15.68
N CYS A 55 4.40 -13.27 -16.53
CA CYS A 55 4.28 -14.49 -17.31
C CYS A 55 5.52 -14.79 -18.18
N ARG A 56 6.02 -13.76 -18.87
CA ARG A 56 7.14 -13.88 -19.80
C ARG A 56 8.48 -14.05 -19.07
N LEU A 57 8.67 -13.33 -17.98
CA LEU A 57 9.93 -13.27 -17.24
C LEU A 57 10.12 -14.48 -16.31
N ASN A 58 9.03 -15.04 -15.76
CA ASN A 58 9.10 -16.22 -14.89
C ASN A 58 9.09 -17.57 -15.66
N SER A 59 9.78 -17.63 -16.81
CA SER A 59 9.89 -18.86 -17.64
C SER A 59 8.56 -19.54 -17.99
N GLY A 60 7.45 -18.81 -17.95
CA GLY A 60 6.09 -19.31 -18.13
C GLY A 60 5.57 -20.24 -17.02
N ILE A 61 6.28 -20.44 -15.91
CA ILE A 61 5.81 -21.27 -14.77
C ILE A 61 4.49 -20.69 -14.23
N TYR A 62 4.43 -19.37 -14.11
CA TYR A 62 3.24 -18.61 -13.74
C TYR A 62 2.02 -18.82 -14.65
N CYS A 63 2.24 -19.03 -15.95
CA CYS A 63 1.15 -19.15 -16.94
C CYS A 63 0.76 -20.59 -17.24
N LYS A 64 1.60 -21.57 -16.86
CA LYS A 64 1.38 -23.00 -17.15
C LYS A 64 0.22 -23.60 -16.36
N THR A 65 -0.25 -22.93 -15.30
CA THR A 65 -1.43 -23.33 -14.52
C THR A 65 -2.75 -22.96 -15.20
N GLY A 66 -2.75 -22.04 -16.17
CA GLY A 66 -3.89 -21.76 -17.06
C GLY A 66 -3.97 -22.71 -18.27
N ARG A 67 -4.04 -24.01 -18.02
CA ARG A 67 -3.86 -25.06 -19.05
C ARG A 67 -4.95 -25.18 -20.13
N ASP A 68 -6.00 -24.37 -20.07
CA ASP A 68 -7.20 -24.59 -20.90
C ASP A 68 -7.29 -23.71 -22.16
N GLY A 69 -6.29 -22.87 -22.43
CA GLY A 69 -6.23 -22.09 -23.69
C GLY A 69 -7.39 -21.12 -23.92
N ARG A 70 -8.20 -20.81 -22.90
CA ARG A 70 -9.27 -19.81 -22.99
C ARG A 70 -8.69 -18.42 -22.74
N PRO A 71 -9.08 -17.40 -23.52
CA PRO A 71 -8.72 -16.01 -23.21
C PRO A 71 -9.22 -15.65 -21.80
N TYR A 72 -8.37 -14.95 -21.04
CA TYR A 72 -8.69 -14.31 -19.76
C TYR A 72 -9.91 -13.41 -19.96
N SER A 73 -11.09 -13.98 -19.76
CA SER A 73 -12.38 -13.30 -19.83
C SER A 73 -12.95 -13.31 -18.44
N GLU A 74 -13.10 -12.10 -17.91
CA GLU A 74 -13.99 -11.68 -16.83
C GLU A 74 -14.53 -12.81 -15.93
N GLY A 75 -13.94 -12.94 -14.73
CA GLY A 75 -14.64 -13.57 -13.61
C GLY A 75 -14.22 -14.99 -13.22
N ARG A 76 -13.05 -15.51 -13.65
CA ARG A 76 -12.45 -16.68 -12.98
C ARG A 76 -11.28 -16.26 -12.09
N PRO A 77 -11.22 -16.76 -10.84
CA PRO A 77 -10.22 -16.37 -9.87
C PRO A 77 -8.81 -16.76 -10.33
N PHE A 78 -7.85 -15.86 -10.08
CA PHE A 78 -6.43 -16.15 -10.12
C PHE A 78 -6.07 -17.32 -9.16
N PHE A 79 -5.07 -18.09 -9.57
CA PHE A 79 -4.83 -19.50 -9.23
C PHE A 79 -4.39 -19.82 -7.80
N ALA A 80 -4.58 -21.09 -7.43
CA ALA A 80 -3.90 -21.79 -6.35
C ALA A 80 -2.40 -22.03 -6.68
N GLY A 81 -1.61 -20.97 -6.64
CA GLY A 81 -0.14 -21.02 -6.68
C GLY A 81 0.48 -21.24 -5.29
N SER A 82 1.76 -21.58 -5.24
CA SER A 82 2.55 -21.65 -3.99
C SER A 82 2.72 -20.26 -3.39
N ASP A 83 2.94 -20.10 -2.08
CA ASP A 83 3.05 -18.77 -1.40
C ASP A 83 4.02 -17.78 -2.09
N GLY A 84 5.03 -18.28 -2.83
CA GLY A 84 5.90 -17.46 -3.67
C GLY A 84 5.19 -16.78 -4.85
N ASP A 85 4.23 -17.47 -5.47
CA ASP A 85 3.37 -16.96 -6.56
C ASP A 85 2.31 -15.96 -6.06
N TRP A 86 2.09 -15.84 -4.75
CA TRP A 86 1.20 -14.81 -4.18
C TRP A 86 1.95 -13.52 -3.89
N ALA A 87 3.22 -13.64 -3.48
CA ALA A 87 4.06 -12.50 -3.18
C ALA A 87 4.48 -11.69 -4.43
N VAL A 88 4.56 -12.31 -5.61
CA VAL A 88 5.03 -11.60 -6.83
C VAL A 88 3.97 -10.67 -7.39
N SER A 89 2.74 -11.16 -7.56
CA SER A 89 1.66 -10.42 -8.23
C SER A 89 1.34 -9.12 -7.48
N GLY A 90 1.58 -9.09 -6.16
CA GLY A 90 1.30 -7.98 -5.28
C GLY A 90 -0.20 -7.81 -5.05
N HIS A 91 -0.62 -7.64 -3.79
CA HIS A 91 -2.04 -7.51 -3.45
C HIS A 91 -2.52 -6.05 -3.51
N SER A 92 -1.62 -5.09 -3.29
CA SER A 92 -1.94 -3.66 -3.38
C SER A 92 -2.23 -3.22 -4.81
N GLY A 93 -3.50 -2.93 -5.09
CA GLY A 93 -3.92 -2.36 -6.37
C GLY A 93 -4.14 -3.38 -7.48
N GLU A 94 -4.10 -4.68 -7.19
CA GLU A 94 -4.36 -5.76 -8.15
C GLU A 94 -5.84 -5.88 -8.52
N SER A 95 -6.76 -5.57 -7.59
CA SER A 95 -8.20 -5.55 -7.87
C SER A 95 -8.66 -4.20 -8.42
N LEU A 96 -9.73 -4.19 -9.23
CA LEU A 96 -10.27 -2.96 -9.80
C LEU A 96 -10.70 -1.98 -8.70
N GLU A 97 -11.27 -2.49 -7.62
CA GLU A 97 -11.70 -1.71 -6.46
C GLU A 97 -10.51 -1.06 -5.73
N GLN A 98 -9.41 -1.78 -5.52
CA GLN A 98 -8.18 -1.20 -4.96
C GLN A 98 -7.55 -0.22 -5.94
N THR A 99 -7.46 -0.54 -7.23
CA THR A 99 -6.95 0.41 -8.25
C THR A 99 -7.76 1.71 -8.22
N ASN A 100 -9.09 1.62 -8.19
CA ASN A 100 -9.97 2.79 -8.10
C ASN A 100 -9.72 3.58 -6.83
N PHE A 101 -9.62 2.89 -5.67
CA PHE A 101 -9.35 3.57 -4.40
C PHE A 101 -8.01 4.29 -4.40
N LEU A 102 -6.92 3.61 -4.78
CA LEU A 102 -5.57 4.19 -4.83
C LEU A 102 -5.51 5.38 -5.78
N PHE A 103 -6.15 5.27 -6.95
CA PHE A 103 -6.19 6.38 -7.91
C PHE A 103 -7.02 7.56 -7.40
N GLU A 104 -8.18 7.32 -6.79
CA GLU A 104 -8.98 8.39 -6.17
C GLU A 104 -8.20 9.10 -5.06
N VAL A 105 -7.47 8.34 -4.23
CA VAL A 105 -6.58 8.90 -3.21
C VAL A 105 -5.48 9.75 -3.85
N ALA A 106 -4.77 9.21 -4.84
CA ALA A 106 -3.66 9.90 -5.49
C ALA A 106 -4.12 11.15 -6.26
N THR A 107 -5.27 11.10 -6.94
CA THR A 107 -5.84 12.27 -7.62
C THR A 107 -6.31 13.32 -6.62
N SER A 108 -7.04 12.92 -5.57
CA SER A 108 -7.56 13.86 -4.56
C SER A 108 -6.45 14.55 -3.78
N ILE A 109 -5.38 13.82 -3.45
CA ILE A 109 -4.24 14.39 -2.75
C ILE A 109 -3.36 15.15 -3.75
N SER A 110 -3.11 14.59 -4.93
CA SER A 110 -2.09 15.04 -5.90
C SER A 110 -0.70 15.16 -5.22
N PRO A 111 -0.14 14.07 -4.67
CA PRO A 111 1.12 14.11 -3.95
C PRO A 111 2.30 14.35 -4.89
N ARG A 112 3.21 15.26 -4.51
CA ARG A 112 4.47 15.46 -5.25
C ARG A 112 5.51 14.39 -4.98
N GLN A 113 5.44 13.74 -3.83
CA GLN A 113 6.36 12.68 -3.42
C GLN A 113 5.55 11.55 -2.77
N ILE A 114 5.58 10.39 -3.40
CA ILE A 114 5.03 9.13 -2.89
C ILE A 114 6.19 8.33 -2.31
N CYS A 115 5.96 7.73 -1.15
CA CYS A 115 6.89 6.79 -0.54
C CYS A 115 6.15 5.52 -0.19
N GLU A 116 6.66 4.36 -0.59
CA GLU A 116 5.95 3.09 -0.48
C GLU A 116 6.86 2.01 0.10
N VAL A 117 6.36 1.26 1.07
CA VAL A 117 6.95 -0.01 1.52
C VAL A 117 6.08 -1.12 0.97
N GLY A 118 6.67 -2.06 0.22
CA GLY A 118 5.94 -3.11 -0.49
C GLY A 118 5.60 -2.69 -1.92
N PHE A 119 6.61 -2.65 -2.80
CA PHE A 119 6.40 -2.40 -4.22
C PHE A 119 5.76 -3.61 -4.92
N ASN A 120 6.16 -4.83 -4.53
CA ASN A 120 5.73 -6.09 -5.16
C ASN A 120 5.94 -6.04 -6.69
N ALA A 121 4.88 -6.21 -7.50
CA ALA A 121 4.92 -6.03 -8.96
C ALA A 121 4.70 -4.58 -9.43
N GLY A 122 4.40 -3.64 -8.52
CA GLY A 122 4.23 -2.21 -8.83
C GLY A 122 2.83 -1.79 -9.27
N HIS A 123 1.79 -2.60 -9.03
CA HIS A 123 0.39 -2.23 -9.31
C HIS A 123 -0.02 -0.93 -8.58
N SER A 124 0.27 -0.84 -7.28
CA SER A 124 0.05 0.34 -6.45
C SER A 124 0.89 1.53 -6.90
N ALA A 125 2.22 1.36 -7.01
CA ALA A 125 3.14 2.40 -7.43
C ALA A 125 2.69 3.06 -8.73
N LEU A 126 2.32 2.24 -9.73
CA LEU A 126 1.88 2.75 -11.02
C LEU A 126 0.51 3.43 -10.94
N THR A 127 -0.45 2.84 -10.24
CA THR A 127 -1.77 3.46 -10.03
C THR A 127 -1.65 4.84 -9.36
N LEU A 128 -0.82 4.92 -8.32
CA LEU A 128 -0.60 6.15 -7.56
C LEU A 128 0.12 7.22 -8.39
N LEU A 129 1.14 6.85 -9.17
CA LEU A 129 1.86 7.78 -10.04
C LEU A 129 0.97 8.33 -11.15
N VAL A 130 0.16 7.49 -11.80
CA VAL A 130 -0.78 7.95 -12.83
C VAL A 130 -1.84 8.87 -12.22
N GLY A 131 -2.34 8.54 -11.03
CA GLY A 131 -3.30 9.39 -10.31
C GLY A 131 -2.70 10.72 -9.82
N ALA A 132 -1.44 10.73 -9.40
CA ALA A 132 -0.74 11.94 -8.92
C ALA A 132 -0.31 12.88 -10.06
N GLY A 133 -0.05 12.34 -11.25
CA GLY A 133 0.30 13.09 -12.46
C GLY A 133 1.81 13.17 -12.74
N SER A 134 2.18 13.85 -13.83
CA SER A 134 3.54 13.80 -14.40
C SER A 134 4.64 14.46 -13.54
N ASN A 135 4.27 15.20 -12.50
CA ASN A 135 5.18 15.94 -11.63
C ASN A 135 5.41 15.26 -10.27
N SER A 136 4.92 14.03 -10.07
CA SER A 136 5.17 13.27 -8.85
C SER A 136 6.47 12.48 -8.92
N SER A 137 7.10 12.29 -7.76
CA SER A 137 8.25 11.43 -7.56
C SER A 137 7.87 10.22 -6.70
N TYR A 138 8.66 9.16 -6.78
CA TYR A 138 8.44 7.90 -6.08
C TYR A 138 9.72 7.38 -5.43
N VAL A 139 9.60 6.94 -4.18
CA VAL A 139 10.65 6.19 -3.46
C VAL A 139 10.01 4.92 -2.91
N GLY A 140 10.41 3.76 -3.42
CA GLY A 140 9.96 2.45 -2.95
C GLY A 140 10.97 1.78 -2.02
N PHE A 141 10.48 0.88 -1.16
CA PHE A 141 11.27 -0.06 -0.37
C PHE A 141 10.67 -1.45 -0.55
N ASP A 142 11.45 -2.40 -1.05
CA ASP A 142 10.94 -3.73 -1.38
C ASP A 142 11.97 -4.83 -1.21
N TRP A 143 11.50 -6.00 -0.80
CA TRP A 143 12.35 -7.14 -0.55
C TRP A 143 12.42 -8.05 -1.78
N SER A 144 13.41 -7.82 -2.65
CA SER A 144 13.52 -8.56 -3.92
C SER A 144 13.90 -10.05 -3.80
N ILE A 145 14.11 -10.58 -2.58
CA ILE A 145 14.47 -11.99 -2.38
C ILE A 145 13.35 -12.93 -2.83
N LEU A 146 12.09 -12.50 -2.81
CA LEU A 146 10.99 -13.35 -3.22
C LEU A 146 11.04 -13.65 -4.72
N ASN A 147 11.54 -12.74 -5.56
CA ASN A 147 11.70 -12.93 -7.01
C ASN A 147 12.89 -12.14 -7.59
N PRO A 148 14.13 -12.59 -7.35
CA PRO A 148 15.31 -11.84 -7.75
C PRO A 148 15.32 -11.56 -9.25
N GLY A 149 15.39 -10.27 -9.61
CA GLY A 149 15.45 -9.80 -10.99
C GLY A 149 14.10 -9.50 -11.63
N LEU A 150 13.00 -10.09 -11.14
CA LEU A 150 11.67 -9.84 -11.70
C LEU A 150 11.11 -8.49 -11.24
N ASN A 151 11.13 -8.21 -9.93
CA ASN A 151 10.64 -6.95 -9.39
C ASN A 151 11.48 -5.77 -9.91
N GLU A 152 12.79 -5.95 -10.04
CA GLU A 152 13.71 -4.98 -10.62
C GLU A 152 13.38 -4.64 -12.07
N GLU A 153 13.08 -5.67 -12.88
CA GLU A 153 12.69 -5.50 -14.27
C GLU A 153 11.32 -4.81 -14.38
N LEU A 154 10.33 -5.21 -13.58
CA LEU A 154 9.02 -4.55 -13.55
C LEU A 154 9.15 -3.08 -13.14
N PHE A 155 9.95 -2.76 -12.11
CA PHE A 155 10.25 -1.39 -11.71
C PHE A 155 10.88 -0.60 -12.86
N ARG A 156 11.87 -1.18 -13.55
CA ARG A 156 12.51 -0.57 -14.73
C ARG A 156 11.48 -0.26 -15.81
N MET A 157 10.59 -1.20 -16.10
CA MET A 157 9.54 -1.03 -17.11
C MET A 157 8.55 0.09 -16.74
N ILE A 158 8.13 0.17 -15.47
CA ILE A 158 7.25 1.24 -14.99
C ILE A 158 7.94 2.61 -15.13
N ARG A 159 9.20 2.70 -14.72
CA ARG A 159 10.01 3.92 -14.85
C ARG A 159 10.17 4.36 -16.32
N ASP A 160 10.42 3.40 -17.21
CA ASP A 160 10.53 3.67 -18.65
C ASP A 160 9.17 4.11 -19.24
N TRP A 161 8.05 3.67 -18.65
CA TRP A 161 6.70 4.05 -19.06
C TRP A 161 6.28 5.44 -18.57
N LEU A 162 6.81 5.88 -17.42
CA LEU A 162 6.54 7.16 -16.79
C LEU A 162 7.83 8.02 -16.71
N PRO A 163 8.45 8.38 -17.84
CA PRO A 163 9.77 9.02 -17.84
C PRO A 163 9.78 10.43 -17.24
N SER A 164 8.61 11.08 -17.11
CA SER A 164 8.48 12.38 -16.43
C SER A 164 8.62 12.27 -14.91
N ASN A 165 8.39 11.08 -14.35
CA ASN A 165 8.37 10.85 -12.91
C ASN A 165 9.75 10.40 -12.44
N ASN A 166 10.27 11.03 -11.39
CA ASN A 166 11.52 10.59 -10.77
C ASN A 166 11.22 9.40 -9.86
N MET A 167 11.67 8.21 -10.25
CA MET A 167 11.40 6.98 -9.50
C MET A 167 12.71 6.37 -8.98
N THR A 168 12.72 6.07 -7.69
CA THR A 168 13.80 5.32 -7.02
C THR A 168 13.21 4.19 -6.19
N ILE A 169 14.00 3.15 -5.96
CA ILE A 169 13.62 2.02 -5.12
C ILE A 169 14.87 1.51 -4.38
N VAL A 170 14.67 1.18 -3.11
CA VAL A 170 15.69 0.56 -2.26
C VAL A 170 15.36 -0.92 -2.15
N TRP A 171 16.20 -1.75 -2.76
CA TRP A 171 16.06 -3.20 -2.71
C TRP A 171 16.69 -3.78 -1.45
N GLY A 172 15.93 -4.61 -0.73
CA GLY A 172 16.37 -5.29 0.49
C GLY A 172 15.35 -5.18 1.62
N ASP A 173 15.79 -5.47 2.84
CA ASP A 173 14.97 -5.29 4.02
C ASP A 173 14.61 -3.79 4.19
N ALA A 174 13.31 -3.50 4.32
CA ALA A 174 12.80 -2.16 4.41
C ALA A 174 13.28 -1.42 5.68
N ASP A 175 13.50 -2.09 6.81
CA ASP A 175 13.94 -1.43 8.05
C ASP A 175 15.32 -0.76 7.91
N PRO A 176 16.40 -1.48 7.56
CA PRO A 176 17.69 -0.85 7.30
C PRO A 176 17.65 0.08 6.08
N GLY A 177 16.86 -0.23 5.04
CA GLY A 177 16.70 0.61 3.86
C GLY A 177 16.13 1.99 4.19
N ILE A 178 15.03 2.04 4.95
CA ILE A 178 14.40 3.28 5.42
C ILE A 178 15.36 4.07 6.32
N ARG A 179 16.07 3.40 7.24
CA ARG A 179 17.04 4.09 8.11
C ARG A 179 18.17 4.73 7.32
N ALA A 180 18.74 4.01 6.35
CA ALA A 180 19.78 4.56 5.47
C ALA A 180 19.24 5.76 4.67
N PHE A 181 18.02 5.65 4.14
CA PHE A 181 17.35 6.74 3.43
C PHE A 181 17.14 7.98 4.31
N LEU A 182 16.71 7.79 5.55
CA LEU A 182 16.55 8.87 6.53
C LEU A 182 17.89 9.56 6.84
N LEU A 183 18.97 8.79 7.00
CA LEU A 183 20.32 9.33 7.22
C LEU A 183 20.83 10.16 6.03
N GLN A 184 20.35 9.89 4.82
CA GLN A 184 20.66 10.63 3.61
C GLN A 184 19.77 11.86 3.39
N GLY A 185 18.92 12.23 4.37
CA GLY A 185 18.05 13.39 4.29
C GLY A 185 16.64 13.10 3.76
N GLY A 186 16.24 11.83 3.67
CA GLY A 186 14.90 11.40 3.26
C GLY A 186 13.76 11.71 4.26
N GLY A 187 14.04 12.45 5.32
CA GLY A 187 13.03 12.84 6.31
C GLY A 187 12.10 13.96 5.81
N GLY A 188 10.81 13.84 6.09
CA GLY A 188 9.82 14.89 5.84
C GLY A 188 9.49 15.18 4.38
N ILE A 189 9.83 14.28 3.45
CA ILE A 189 9.58 14.49 2.01
C ILE A 189 8.26 13.90 1.53
N CYS A 190 7.75 12.83 2.17
CA CYS A 190 6.66 12.04 1.64
C CYS A 190 5.31 12.72 1.87
N GLU A 191 4.61 13.08 0.79
CA GLU A 191 3.26 13.64 0.87
C GLU A 191 2.17 12.56 0.90
N LEU A 192 2.49 11.37 0.41
CA LEU A 192 1.71 10.17 0.59
C LEU A 192 2.67 9.03 0.95
N THR A 193 2.46 8.44 2.12
CA THR A 193 3.17 7.24 2.55
C THR A 193 2.24 6.04 2.41
N VAL A 194 2.68 5.01 1.71
CA VAL A 194 1.96 3.75 1.51
C VAL A 194 2.70 2.64 2.25
N PHE A 195 1.97 1.80 2.96
CA PHE A 195 2.53 0.65 3.65
C PHE A 195 1.74 -0.61 3.30
N ASP A 196 2.37 -1.45 2.49
CA ASP A 196 2.04 -2.84 2.16
C ASP A 196 3.20 -3.71 2.66
N GLY A 197 3.41 -3.66 3.98
CA GLY A 197 4.54 -4.30 4.64
C GLY A 197 4.18 -5.66 5.22
N PRO A 198 4.99 -6.16 6.17
CA PRO A 198 4.69 -7.43 6.82
C PRO A 198 3.30 -7.41 7.45
N HIS A 199 2.51 -8.46 7.23
CA HIS A 199 1.15 -8.64 7.74
C HIS A 199 1.17 -9.13 9.19
N ASP A 200 2.04 -8.54 9.99
CA ASP A 200 2.19 -8.76 11.43
C ASP A 200 2.05 -7.44 12.18
N VAL A 201 1.23 -7.44 13.23
CA VAL A 201 0.85 -6.24 13.97
C VAL A 201 2.08 -5.54 14.57
N LEU A 202 3.08 -6.29 15.01
CA LEU A 202 4.25 -5.76 15.70
C LEU A 202 5.21 -5.13 14.70
N GLN A 203 5.40 -5.80 13.57
CA GLN A 203 6.18 -5.27 12.46
C GLN A 203 5.52 -4.00 11.89
N VAL A 204 4.20 -4.01 11.64
CA VAL A 204 3.48 -2.81 11.19
C VAL A 204 3.74 -1.65 12.16
N LEU A 205 3.52 -1.85 13.46
CA LEU A 205 3.74 -0.82 14.48
C LEU A 205 5.20 -0.36 14.58
N LYS A 206 6.17 -1.26 14.37
CA LYS A 206 7.60 -0.94 14.35
C LYS A 206 7.97 0.02 13.22
N PHE A 207 7.35 -0.11 12.04
CA PHE A 207 7.62 0.77 10.90
C PHE A 207 7.00 2.17 11.07
N MET A 208 5.87 2.29 11.78
CA MET A 208 5.12 3.56 11.84
C MET A 208 5.92 4.77 12.33
N PRO A 209 6.78 4.68 13.37
CA PRO A 209 7.67 5.79 13.73
C PRO A 209 8.60 6.22 12.60
N LEU A 210 9.19 5.27 11.84
CA LEU A 210 10.09 5.56 10.73
C LEU A 210 9.34 6.24 9.57
N LEU A 211 8.21 5.68 9.18
CA LEU A 211 7.33 6.23 8.13
C LEU A 211 6.83 7.63 8.49
N ARG A 212 6.50 7.85 9.77
CA ARG A 212 6.11 9.16 10.25
C ARG A 212 7.27 10.17 10.19
N VAL A 213 8.53 9.76 10.34
CA VAL A 213 9.68 10.66 10.12
C VAL A 213 9.84 11.00 8.63
N MET A 214 9.57 10.05 7.73
CA MET A 214 9.59 10.30 6.29
C MET A 214 8.43 11.22 5.84
N ALA A 215 7.29 11.16 6.51
CA ALA A 215 6.09 11.92 6.16
C ALA A 215 6.27 13.44 6.29
N LYS A 216 5.88 14.17 5.25
CA LYS A 216 5.86 15.62 5.20
C LYS A 216 4.77 16.16 6.12
N ARG A 217 5.16 16.87 7.18
CA ARG A 217 4.22 17.34 8.23
C ARG A 217 3.03 18.16 7.71
N SER A 218 3.20 18.93 6.64
CA SER A 218 2.11 19.73 6.06
C SER A 218 1.11 18.89 5.25
N ARG A 219 1.50 17.69 4.81
CA ARG A 219 0.69 16.77 3.99
C ARG A 219 0.97 15.32 4.37
N PRO A 220 0.64 14.88 5.59
CA PRO A 220 1.19 13.65 6.16
C PRO A 220 0.25 12.45 5.96
N PHE A 221 -0.11 12.16 4.73
CA PHE A 221 -1.07 11.09 4.45
C PHE A 221 -0.42 9.70 4.58
N LEU A 222 -1.13 8.79 5.26
CA LEU A 222 -0.78 7.38 5.36
C LEU A 222 -1.88 6.56 4.70
N LEU A 223 -1.52 5.72 3.75
CA LEU A 223 -2.36 4.65 3.24
C LEU A 223 -1.79 3.31 3.76
N LEU A 224 -2.59 2.59 4.54
CA LEU A 224 -2.24 1.27 5.08
C LEU A 224 -3.06 0.22 4.35
N ASP A 225 -2.39 -0.71 3.66
CA ASP A 225 -3.02 -1.83 2.99
C ASP A 225 -3.37 -2.96 3.98
N ASP A 226 -4.22 -3.89 3.54
CA ASP A 226 -4.80 -4.99 4.34
C ASP A 226 -5.56 -4.56 5.59
N VAL A 227 -6.29 -3.44 5.50
CA VAL A 227 -7.10 -2.92 6.59
C VAL A 227 -8.59 -3.00 6.26
N GLY A 228 -9.36 -3.53 7.22
CA GLY A 228 -10.82 -3.52 7.17
C GLY A 228 -11.44 -4.69 6.42
N CYS A 229 -10.65 -5.66 5.99
CA CYS A 229 -11.08 -6.86 5.31
C CYS A 229 -11.30 -8.06 6.26
N THR A 230 -12.02 -9.08 5.76
CA THR A 230 -12.28 -10.34 6.48
C THR A 230 -11.24 -11.43 6.20
N ALA A 231 -10.32 -11.23 5.26
CA ALA A 231 -9.24 -12.18 5.02
C ALA A 231 -8.30 -12.27 6.23
N ALA A 232 -7.79 -13.46 6.53
CA ALA A 232 -6.91 -13.69 7.68
C ALA A 232 -5.64 -12.81 7.62
N ILE A 233 -5.15 -12.57 6.41
CA ILE A 233 -3.99 -11.70 6.16
C ILE A 233 -4.21 -10.25 6.64
N CYS A 234 -5.46 -9.80 6.68
CA CYS A 234 -5.84 -8.46 7.12
C CYS A 234 -5.97 -8.31 8.64
N HIS A 235 -6.03 -9.40 9.41
CA HIS A 235 -6.31 -9.31 10.84
C HIS A 235 -5.26 -8.48 11.59
N HIS A 236 -3.98 -8.71 11.29
CA HIS A 236 -2.85 -8.05 11.95
C HIS A 236 -2.71 -6.59 11.52
N SER A 237 -2.84 -6.29 10.23
CA SER A 237 -2.83 -4.91 9.71
C SER A 237 -4.05 -4.10 10.20
N THR A 238 -5.23 -4.72 10.23
CA THR A 238 -6.45 -4.10 10.79
C THR A 238 -6.30 -3.80 12.27
N LEU A 239 -5.68 -4.70 13.02
CA LEU A 239 -5.39 -4.47 14.42
C LEU A 239 -4.39 -3.32 14.60
N ALA A 240 -3.28 -3.32 13.86
CA ALA A 240 -2.29 -2.24 13.89
C ALA A 240 -2.92 -0.89 13.56
N TRP A 241 -3.82 -0.83 12.56
CA TRP A 241 -4.59 0.36 12.24
C TRP A 241 -5.38 0.88 13.45
N ARG A 242 -6.16 0.00 14.09
CA ARG A 242 -6.94 0.36 15.30
C ARG A 242 -6.05 0.89 16.41
N PHE A 243 -4.86 0.32 16.59
CA PHE A 243 -3.87 0.82 17.53
C PHE A 243 -3.37 2.22 17.18
N LEU A 244 -3.05 2.49 15.92
CA LEU A 244 -2.59 3.80 15.49
C LEU A 244 -3.65 4.89 15.70
N LEU A 245 -4.92 4.55 15.49
CA LEU A 245 -6.05 5.42 15.81
C LEU A 245 -6.15 5.67 17.33
N TRP A 246 -6.10 4.60 18.13
CA TRP A 246 -6.21 4.68 19.58
C TRP A 246 -5.07 5.47 20.22
N LEU A 247 -3.84 5.31 19.74
CA LEU A 247 -2.67 6.07 20.20
C LEU A 247 -2.73 7.55 19.78
N GLY A 248 -3.68 7.92 18.92
CA GLY A 248 -3.71 9.24 18.29
C GLY A 248 -2.51 9.48 17.37
N MET A 249 -1.86 8.42 16.87
CA MET A 249 -0.78 8.53 15.90
C MET A 249 -1.30 8.80 14.49
N VAL A 250 -2.51 8.33 14.19
CA VAL A 250 -3.19 8.51 12.91
C VAL A 250 -4.63 8.97 13.16
N SER A 251 -5.10 9.94 12.39
CA SER A 251 -6.52 10.25 12.28
C SER A 251 -7.09 9.61 11.01
N PRO A 252 -8.23 8.90 11.06
CA PRO A 252 -8.79 8.24 9.90
C PRO A 252 -9.41 9.26 8.93
N ILE A 253 -9.36 8.97 7.64
CA ILE A 253 -10.06 9.75 6.59
C ILE A 253 -11.11 8.86 5.93
N SER A 254 -10.68 7.74 5.36
CA SER A 254 -11.55 6.84 4.60
C SER A 254 -10.96 5.44 4.56
N CYS A 255 -11.81 4.43 4.52
CA CYS A 255 -11.41 3.05 4.26
C CYS A 255 -12.25 2.49 3.13
N ARG A 256 -11.66 1.64 2.29
CA ARG A 256 -12.40 0.84 1.31
C ARG A 256 -12.04 -0.62 1.45
N VAL A 257 -13.07 -1.44 1.45
CA VAL A 257 -12.95 -2.89 1.39
C VAL A 257 -13.35 -3.27 -0.04
N ALA A 258 -12.41 -3.85 -0.77
CA ALA A 258 -12.66 -4.47 -2.05
C ALA A 258 -13.43 -5.78 -1.81
N LEU A 259 -14.62 -5.89 -2.41
CA LEU A 259 -15.42 -7.10 -2.32
C LEU A 259 -14.81 -8.18 -3.23
N ARG A 260 -14.55 -9.36 -2.64
CA ARG A 260 -14.20 -10.63 -3.32
C ARG A 260 -12.92 -10.65 -4.16
N HIS A 261 -11.81 -10.98 -3.50
CA HIS A 261 -10.77 -11.82 -4.12
C HIS A 261 -11.01 -13.30 -3.78
N ALA A 262 -10.41 -14.23 -4.53
CA ALA A 262 -10.50 -15.66 -4.26
C ALA A 262 -9.95 -16.05 -2.86
N ALA A 263 -9.04 -15.23 -2.34
CA ALA A 263 -8.42 -15.35 -1.02
C ALA A 263 -9.19 -14.61 0.10
N GLY A 264 -10.30 -13.96 -0.21
CA GLY A 264 -11.09 -13.14 0.71
C GLY A 264 -11.21 -11.68 0.26
N GLU A 265 -11.93 -10.87 1.05
CA GLU A 265 -11.96 -9.41 0.85
C GLU A 265 -10.60 -8.84 1.21
N MET A 266 -10.09 -7.88 0.43
CA MET A 266 -8.89 -7.09 0.74
C MET A 266 -9.30 -5.62 0.92
N GLY A 267 -8.54 -4.81 1.61
CA GLY A 267 -8.98 -3.46 1.94
C GLY A 267 -7.84 -2.55 2.34
N ALA A 268 -8.06 -1.26 2.23
CA ALA A 268 -7.06 -0.26 2.59
C ALA A 268 -7.71 0.93 3.29
N CYS A 269 -6.95 1.55 4.19
CA CYS A 269 -7.37 2.74 4.91
C CYS A 269 -6.42 3.91 4.69
N LEU A 270 -7.00 5.06 4.38
CA LEU A 270 -6.33 6.35 4.34
C LEU A 270 -6.52 7.08 5.68
N GLY A 271 -5.43 7.64 6.20
CA GLY A 271 -5.43 8.55 7.33
C GLY A 271 -4.36 9.62 7.21
N ARG A 272 -4.22 10.41 8.27
CA ARG A 272 -3.16 11.40 8.43
C ARG A 272 -2.36 11.10 9.68
N PHE A 273 -1.04 11.07 9.58
CA PHE A 273 -0.20 11.09 10.77
C PHE A 273 -0.47 12.34 11.59
N GLN A 274 -0.41 12.20 12.91
CA GLN A 274 -0.62 13.27 13.87
C GLN A 274 0.68 13.55 14.63
N TRP A 275 0.97 14.82 14.89
CA TRP A 275 2.06 15.26 15.76
C TRP A 275 1.49 16.12 16.88
N GLY A 276 1.74 15.71 18.12
CA GLY A 276 1.17 16.35 19.30
C GLY A 276 -0.16 15.70 19.71
N LYS A 277 -0.26 15.38 21.01
CA LYS A 277 -1.28 14.51 21.64
C LYS A 277 -1.27 13.06 21.16
N VAL A 278 -0.18 12.35 21.47
CA VAL A 278 -0.36 10.95 21.90
C VAL A 278 -1.19 11.03 23.18
N LEU A 279 -2.35 10.37 23.22
CA LEU A 279 -3.13 10.27 24.45
C LEU A 279 -2.19 9.82 25.58
N ARG A 280 -2.11 10.62 26.65
CA ARG A 280 -1.40 10.27 27.88
C ARG A 280 -2.18 9.15 28.58
N CYS A 281 -2.22 7.96 28.00
CA CYS A 281 -2.56 6.77 28.75
C CYS A 281 -1.32 6.42 29.56
N HIS A 282 -1.40 6.67 30.87
CA HIS A 282 -0.30 6.49 31.82
C HIS A 282 0.14 5.02 32.00
N THR A 283 -0.60 4.07 31.43
CA THR A 283 -0.20 2.65 31.39
C THR A 283 -0.73 1.98 30.13
N PHE A 284 0.19 1.53 29.29
CA PHE A 284 -0.02 0.54 28.25
C PHE A 284 -0.12 -0.84 28.92
N ASP A 285 -1.29 -1.47 28.92
CA ASP A 285 -1.40 -2.88 29.32
C ASP A 285 -1.55 -3.75 28.06
N ALA A 286 -0.42 -4.26 27.58
CA ALA A 286 -0.36 -5.24 26.50
C ALA A 286 -1.31 -6.42 26.75
N ARG A 287 -1.58 -6.79 28.02
CA ARG A 287 -2.51 -7.87 28.39
C ARG A 287 -3.96 -7.51 28.13
N CYS A 288 -4.34 -6.24 28.25
CA CYS A 288 -5.71 -5.80 27.96
C CYS A 288 -6.00 -5.96 26.47
N VAL A 289 -5.01 -5.61 25.64
CA VAL A 289 -5.13 -5.77 24.19
C VAL A 289 -4.99 -7.23 23.78
N ALA A 290 -4.01 -7.96 24.32
CA ALA A 290 -3.84 -9.40 24.11
C ALA A 290 -5.11 -10.20 24.44
N ARG A 291 -5.79 -9.87 25.56
CA ARG A 291 -7.05 -10.50 25.96
C ARG A 291 -8.20 -10.12 25.04
N THR A 292 -8.29 -8.86 24.62
CA THR A 292 -9.32 -8.40 23.68
C THR A 292 -9.20 -9.07 22.31
N LEU A 293 -8.01 -9.55 21.97
CA LEU A 293 -7.70 -10.14 20.67
C LEU A 293 -7.51 -11.66 20.70
N GLY A 294 -7.61 -12.30 21.87
CA GLY A 294 -7.35 -13.74 22.02
C GLY A 294 -5.88 -14.15 21.77
N MET A 295 -4.93 -13.21 21.79
CA MET A 295 -3.52 -13.43 21.43
C MET A 295 -2.59 -13.67 22.63
N VAL A 296 -3.15 -13.99 23.80
CA VAL A 296 -2.39 -14.08 25.06
C VAL A 296 -1.26 -15.13 24.98
N GLU A 297 -1.52 -16.30 24.39
CA GLU A 297 -0.51 -17.37 24.25
C GLU A 297 0.59 -17.05 23.23
N GLN A 298 0.28 -16.27 22.19
CA GLN A 298 1.25 -15.90 21.15
C GLN A 298 2.26 -14.89 21.70
N LEU A 299 1.78 -13.88 22.43
CA LEU A 299 2.65 -12.90 23.11
C LEU A 299 3.52 -13.55 24.20
N GLN A 300 3.02 -14.59 24.88
CA GLN A 300 3.82 -15.38 25.82
C GLN A 300 4.94 -16.18 25.12
N ARG A 301 4.65 -16.78 23.95
CA ARG A 301 5.64 -17.53 23.15
C ARG A 301 6.72 -16.62 22.57
N GLU A 302 6.35 -15.43 22.12
CA GLU A 302 7.26 -14.45 21.51
C GLU A 302 8.06 -13.63 22.54
N ARG A 303 8.03 -14.00 23.83
CA ARG A 303 8.79 -13.37 24.93
C ARG A 303 8.56 -11.86 25.07
N TRP A 304 7.32 -11.40 24.90
CA TRP A 304 6.90 -10.00 25.16
C TRP A 304 6.99 -9.54 26.62
N ILE A 305 7.69 -10.30 27.48
CA ILE A 305 7.74 -10.14 28.94
C ILE A 305 8.52 -8.88 29.38
N GLY A 306 9.18 -8.16 28.46
CA GLY A 306 10.02 -7.00 28.80
C GLY A 306 9.35 -5.62 28.73
N CYS A 307 8.30 -5.44 27.94
CA CYS A 307 7.77 -4.09 27.68
C CYS A 307 6.58 -3.76 28.60
N CYS A 308 6.93 -3.18 29.76
CA CYS A 308 6.06 -2.44 30.68
C CYS A 308 4.99 -3.27 31.42
N LEU A 309 5.45 -4.08 32.38
CA LEU A 309 4.66 -4.45 33.56
C LEU A 309 5.33 -3.86 34.81
N VAL A 310 5.16 -2.56 35.04
CA VAL A 310 5.26 -2.03 36.40
C VAL A 310 3.84 -1.73 36.82
N ALA A 311 3.37 -2.41 37.85
CA ALA A 311 2.06 -2.14 38.42
C ALA A 311 2.01 -0.65 38.81
N ALA A 312 0.96 0.05 38.40
CA ALA A 312 0.75 1.48 38.65
C ALA A 312 0.78 1.88 40.15
N ALA A 313 0.91 0.92 41.06
CA ALA A 313 0.97 1.15 42.51
C ALA A 313 2.38 1.49 43.05
N GLN A 314 3.45 1.49 42.24
CA GLN A 314 4.82 1.70 42.76
C GLN A 314 5.68 2.77 42.06
N ALA A 315 5.17 3.47 41.03
CA ALA A 315 5.92 4.55 40.39
C ALA A 315 5.76 5.86 41.18
N LYS A 316 6.88 6.40 41.69
CA LYS A 316 6.94 7.76 42.26
C LYS A 316 6.41 8.79 41.26
N PRO A 317 5.78 9.90 41.71
CA PRO A 317 5.11 10.87 40.84
C PRO A 317 5.99 11.55 39.77
N ASP A 318 7.32 11.47 39.89
CA ASP A 318 8.25 12.26 39.07
C ASP A 318 9.20 11.42 38.20
N ALA A 319 8.86 10.17 37.87
CA ALA A 319 9.73 9.34 37.04
C ALA A 319 9.01 8.56 35.92
N TYR A 320 9.74 8.46 34.81
CA TYR A 320 9.64 7.53 33.68
C TYR A 320 9.10 8.07 32.35
N LEU A 321 10.08 8.56 31.57
CA LEU A 321 10.26 8.25 30.16
C LEU A 321 9.90 6.77 29.87
N VAL A 322 9.09 6.56 28.84
CA VAL A 322 9.13 5.31 28.07
C VAL A 322 10.31 5.43 27.12
N GLN A 323 11.47 4.90 27.52
CA GLN A 323 12.58 4.68 26.60
C GLN A 323 12.25 3.40 25.82
N ILE A 324 11.64 3.56 24.65
CA ILE A 324 11.63 2.51 23.63
C ILE A 324 13.08 2.47 23.12
N GLN A 325 13.89 1.52 23.61
CA GLN A 325 15.07 1.15 22.84
C GLN A 325 14.56 0.50 21.54
N ILE A 326 14.69 1.26 20.46
CA ILE A 326 14.67 0.80 19.07
C ILE A 326 16.12 0.48 18.69
#